data_AF-A0A0S8CJL5-F1
#
_entry.id   AF-A0A0S8CJL5-F1
#
_cell.length_a   1.000
_cell.length_b   1.000
_cell.length_c   1.000
_cell.angle_alpha   90.00
_cell.angle_beta   90.00
_cell.angle_gamma   90.00
#
_symmetry.space_group_name_H-M   'P 1'
#
loop_
_entity.id
_entity.type
_entity.pdbx_description
1 polymer ?
#
loop_
_entity_poly.entity_id
_entity_poly.type
_entity_poly.pdbx_seq_one_letter_code
_entity_poly.pdbx_strand_id
1 'polypeptide(L)'
;MPKVDMTVEVCGMSGDGTIAAGGLLNEALSSAGFSILAFDSYPAEIRGFGRCVTRSRVGDEEMLALSDRTHVLISLDDEQSQSRIPFLAENPAVFFDNNPPSYIPEEKSIASHVEPGTNLFGIPLGDLAAGATGSQRGRNLTALGGFAAVFGLPPELFRDVIEKKFMPKGEKVAEGNLKSFDAGYAYALKTFSDRVKKIPVRSKKAKKPEKVLLSGNVAISQAALDAGLELYFGYPITPATPIMEYLAKALPERGGRVVQMEDEISSIGAVLGSFFAGKRAMTATSGPGFALMTELITHGIMAEIPAVIINAQRGGPATGLPTKTEQSDLHSAVFGGPGDSPRIVIAPTNVSECYSYTLKSFQLAEKYQTPVIVLPDFFLNNRVENVPLPHASEEEKADGNVYPDQTVKGKYTRFEITESGISPRSVPGMEGYNFSTTGLEHTEGGIPNYSPENHMLMTEKRHRKIQSALMDLPAPVEFSSGDKLDVGVIAWGSTFGSALEAAHRSQEKGFKVGALKITSLFPYHADTIRHFMDRCEEVLIPELNFEGQLATLLGHLHRKDIVRLNRATGIPFPVSAITERIEEAIGEAKP
;
A
#
# COMPACT_ATOMS: atom_id res chain seq x y z
N MET A 1 -31.16 -3.68 7.02
CA MET A 1 -30.30 -4.72 7.64
C MET A 1 -29.24 -3.99 8.46
N PRO A 2 -28.79 -4.52 9.60
CA PRO A 2 -27.69 -3.89 10.35
C PRO A 2 -26.46 -3.78 9.44
N LYS A 3 -25.82 -2.60 9.44
CA LYS A 3 -24.56 -2.32 8.73
C LYS A 3 -23.47 -3.21 9.34
N VAL A 4 -22.64 -3.83 8.50
CA VAL A 4 -21.51 -4.62 8.98
C VAL A 4 -20.29 -3.73 8.87
N ASP A 5 -19.67 -3.43 10.00
CA ASP A 5 -18.34 -2.83 10.11
C ASP A 5 -17.75 -3.41 11.39
N MET A 6 -16.82 -4.34 11.24
CA MET A 6 -16.18 -4.99 12.37
C MET A 6 -14.71 -5.22 12.11
N THR A 7 -13.92 -5.15 13.16
CA THR A 7 -12.50 -5.51 13.13
C THR A 7 -12.31 -6.81 13.88
N VAL A 8 -11.82 -7.81 13.16
CA VAL A 8 -11.45 -9.11 13.69
C VAL A 8 -9.92 -9.15 13.81
N GLU A 9 -9.43 -9.38 15.01
CA GLU A 9 -8.01 -9.63 15.26
C GLU A 9 -7.80 -11.10 15.62
N VAL A 10 -6.83 -11.74 14.96
CA VAL A 10 -6.30 -13.03 15.40
C VAL A 10 -4.95 -12.75 16.02
N CYS A 11 -4.76 -13.14 17.28
CA CYS A 11 -3.53 -12.89 18.02
C CYS A 11 -2.96 -14.21 18.55
N GLY A 12 -1.65 -14.37 18.42
CA GLY A 12 -0.93 -15.55 18.91
C GLY A 12 0.57 -15.34 18.83
N MET A 13 1.32 -16.40 19.07
CA MET A 13 2.77 -16.40 18.95
C MET A 13 3.22 -16.82 17.53
N SER A 14 4.40 -16.39 17.13
CA SER A 14 5.08 -16.91 15.93
C SER A 14 5.09 -18.44 15.89
N GLY A 15 4.36 -19.03 14.94
CA GLY A 15 4.21 -20.49 14.79
C GLY A 15 2.78 -21.01 14.96
N ASP A 16 1.89 -20.21 15.57
CA ASP A 16 0.50 -20.61 15.84
C ASP A 16 -0.42 -20.59 14.62
N GLY A 17 0.12 -20.21 13.47
CA GLY A 17 -0.66 -20.06 12.25
C GLY A 17 -1.60 -18.85 12.30
N THR A 18 -1.29 -17.82 13.09
CA THR A 18 -2.05 -16.55 13.19
C THR A 18 -2.29 -15.91 11.82
N ILE A 19 -1.21 -15.64 11.08
CA ILE A 19 -1.26 -15.07 9.73
C ILE A 19 -2.04 -15.97 8.76
N ALA A 20 -1.85 -17.29 8.89
CA ALA A 20 -2.54 -18.25 8.04
C ALA A 20 -4.06 -18.24 8.30
N ALA A 21 -4.49 -18.11 9.55
CA ALA A 21 -5.89 -18.04 9.95
C ALA A 21 -6.52 -16.70 9.51
N GLY A 22 -5.83 -15.58 9.70
CA GLY A 22 -6.27 -14.28 9.23
C GLY A 22 -6.46 -14.23 7.70
N GLY A 23 -5.53 -14.81 6.93
CA GLY A 23 -5.67 -14.92 5.47
C GLY A 23 -6.88 -15.77 5.03
N LEU A 24 -7.14 -16.90 5.71
CA LEU A 24 -8.31 -17.74 5.44
C LEU A 24 -9.62 -17.00 5.76
N LEU A 25 -9.65 -16.28 6.88
CA LEU A 25 -10.77 -15.43 7.28
C LEU A 25 -11.06 -14.37 6.22
N ASN A 26 -10.03 -13.67 5.75
CA ASN A 26 -10.15 -12.64 4.71
C ASN A 26 -10.73 -13.21 3.41
N GLU A 27 -10.23 -14.35 2.94
CA GLU A 27 -10.69 -14.97 1.69
C GLU A 27 -12.13 -15.50 1.80
N ALA A 28 -12.50 -16.08 2.94
CA ALA A 28 -13.87 -16.53 3.20
C ALA A 28 -14.86 -15.35 3.24
N LEU A 29 -14.51 -14.27 3.95
CA LEU A 29 -15.37 -13.08 4.07
C LEU A 29 -15.44 -12.25 2.78
N SER A 30 -14.34 -12.17 2.02
CA SER A 30 -14.37 -11.59 0.68
C SER A 30 -15.31 -12.38 -0.25
N SER A 31 -15.25 -13.72 -0.19
CA SER A 31 -16.14 -14.61 -0.95
C SER A 31 -17.62 -14.48 -0.55
N ALA A 32 -17.88 -14.03 0.68
CA ALA A 32 -19.20 -13.69 1.19
C ALA A 32 -19.70 -12.29 0.74
N GLY A 33 -18.90 -11.55 -0.02
CA GLY A 33 -19.26 -10.25 -0.60
C GLY A 33 -19.01 -9.04 0.30
N PHE A 34 -18.24 -9.19 1.38
CA PHE A 34 -17.79 -8.08 2.22
C PHE A 34 -16.57 -7.39 1.63
N SER A 35 -16.40 -6.10 1.90
CA SER A 35 -15.13 -5.40 1.73
C SER A 35 -14.17 -5.83 2.83
N ILE A 36 -12.91 -6.05 2.46
CA ILE A 36 -11.84 -6.44 3.37
C ILE A 36 -10.74 -5.39 3.27
N LEU A 37 -10.27 -4.91 4.42
CA LEU A 37 -8.99 -4.22 4.57
C LEU A 37 -8.26 -4.90 5.73
N ALA A 38 -7.15 -5.57 5.42
CA ALA A 38 -6.41 -6.35 6.40
C ALA A 38 -4.93 -5.97 6.42
N PHE A 39 -4.30 -6.12 7.58
CA PHE A 39 -2.89 -5.87 7.77
C PHE A 39 -2.35 -6.71 8.91
N ASP A 40 -1.16 -7.26 8.70
CA ASP A 40 -0.49 -8.12 9.65
C ASP A 40 0.63 -7.36 10.37
N SER A 41 0.74 -7.58 11.68
CA SER A 41 1.85 -7.12 12.50
C SER A 41 2.57 -8.32 13.08
N TYR A 42 3.84 -8.48 12.73
CA TYR A 42 4.71 -9.54 13.22
C TYR A 42 6.07 -8.96 13.67
N PRO A 43 6.79 -9.67 14.56
CA PRO A 43 8.11 -9.25 15.04
C PRO A 43 9.14 -9.23 13.90
N ALA A 44 10.26 -8.53 14.11
CA ALA A 44 11.36 -8.53 13.13
C ALA A 44 12.11 -9.88 13.14
N GLU A 45 12.02 -10.61 14.24
CA GLU A 45 12.64 -11.91 14.47
C GLU A 45 11.97 -13.03 13.65
N ILE A 46 12.79 -13.85 12.98
CA ILE A 46 12.32 -14.82 11.98
C ILE A 46 11.65 -16.07 12.59
N ARG A 47 11.98 -16.49 13.82
CA ARG A 47 11.38 -17.68 14.46
C ARG A 47 11.24 -17.59 15.98
N GLY A 48 10.15 -18.18 16.47
CA GLY A 48 9.98 -18.69 17.84
C GLY A 48 9.71 -17.66 18.92
N PHE A 49 9.83 -16.38 18.61
CA PHE A 49 9.64 -15.30 19.56
C PHE A 49 8.72 -14.23 18.97
N GLY A 50 7.93 -13.62 19.84
CA GLY A 50 7.15 -12.44 19.53
C GLY A 50 5.71 -12.68 19.11
N ARG A 51 4.91 -11.64 19.35
CA ARG A 51 3.48 -11.53 19.08
C ARG A 51 3.21 -11.34 17.60
N CYS A 52 2.37 -12.20 17.04
CA CYS A 52 1.77 -12.01 15.73
C CYS A 52 0.32 -11.57 15.90
N VAL A 53 -0.09 -10.54 15.15
CA VAL A 53 -1.47 -10.06 15.08
C VAL A 53 -1.86 -9.92 13.63
N THR A 54 -2.90 -10.64 13.20
CA THR A 54 -3.61 -10.29 11.97
C THR A 54 -4.77 -9.40 12.34
N ARG A 55 -4.90 -8.25 11.68
CA ARG A 55 -6.07 -7.39 11.79
C ARG A 55 -6.83 -7.36 10.48
N SER A 56 -8.13 -7.63 10.55
CA SER A 56 -9.02 -7.64 9.40
C SER A 56 -10.25 -6.78 9.69
N ARG A 57 -10.36 -5.64 9.01
CA ARG A 57 -11.61 -4.86 9.01
C ARG A 57 -12.50 -5.37 7.88
N VAL A 58 -13.74 -5.67 8.23
CA VAL A 58 -14.72 -6.31 7.37
C VAL A 58 -15.94 -5.42 7.36
N GLY A 59 -16.35 -4.99 6.17
CA GLY A 59 -17.48 -4.09 6.02
C GLY A 59 -18.41 -4.42 4.86
N ASP A 60 -19.62 -3.91 4.90
CA ASP A 60 -20.60 -4.04 3.81
C ASP A 60 -20.48 -2.94 2.76
N GLU A 61 -19.81 -1.85 3.12
CA GLU A 61 -19.29 -0.78 2.26
C GLU A 61 -17.77 -0.92 2.11
N GLU A 62 -17.17 -0.08 1.27
CA GLU A 62 -15.72 -0.05 1.09
C GLU A 62 -15.01 0.41 2.37
N MET A 63 -14.02 -0.37 2.82
CA MET A 63 -13.21 -0.04 4.00
C MET A 63 -12.04 0.85 3.60
N LEU A 64 -12.02 2.08 4.12
CA LEU A 64 -11.03 3.11 3.76
C LEU A 64 -9.78 3.07 4.65
N ALA A 65 -9.94 2.72 5.93
CA ALA A 65 -8.86 2.67 6.90
C ALA A 65 -8.99 1.48 7.85
N LEU A 66 -7.93 1.19 8.60
CA LEU A 66 -8.04 0.31 9.77
C LEU A 66 -8.84 1.01 10.87
N SER A 67 -9.56 0.23 11.67
CA SER A 67 -10.17 0.70 12.90
C SER A 67 -9.16 0.73 14.04
N ASP A 68 -9.36 1.66 14.96
CA ASP A 68 -8.64 1.76 16.23
C ASP A 68 -9.19 0.77 17.28
N ARG A 69 -10.34 0.16 17.00
CA ARG A 69 -11.09 -0.73 17.91
C ARG A 69 -11.27 -2.15 17.36
N THR A 70 -11.05 -3.13 18.23
CA THR A 70 -11.19 -4.57 17.98
C THR A 70 -12.56 -5.06 18.43
N HIS A 71 -13.40 -5.47 17.48
CA HIS A 71 -14.76 -5.96 17.76
C HIS A 71 -14.77 -7.45 18.08
N VAL A 72 -13.84 -8.19 17.47
CA VAL A 72 -13.65 -9.62 17.68
C VAL A 72 -12.17 -9.90 17.89
N LEU A 73 -11.82 -10.54 19.00
CA LEU A 73 -10.47 -11.03 19.28
C LEU A 73 -10.49 -12.56 19.32
N ILE A 74 -9.68 -13.19 18.46
CA ILE A 74 -9.42 -14.63 18.49
C ILE A 74 -8.03 -14.82 19.10
N SER A 75 -8.00 -15.22 20.38
CA SER A 75 -6.80 -15.54 21.15
C SER A 75 -6.38 -16.98 20.87
N LEU A 76 -5.25 -17.15 20.18
CA LEU A 76 -4.54 -18.44 20.06
C LEU A 76 -3.50 -18.63 21.17
N ASP A 77 -3.11 -17.52 21.79
CA ASP A 77 -2.22 -17.45 22.95
C ASP A 77 -2.66 -16.28 23.83
N ASP A 78 -3.10 -16.58 25.05
CA ASP A 78 -3.68 -15.59 25.95
C ASP A 78 -2.66 -14.54 26.42
N GLU A 79 -1.43 -14.97 26.72
CA GLU A 79 -0.36 -14.09 27.18
C GLU A 79 -0.03 -13.02 26.13
N GLN A 80 0.09 -13.41 24.86
CA GLN A 80 0.30 -12.45 23.77
C GLN A 80 -0.92 -11.55 23.52
N SER A 81 -2.12 -12.11 23.68
CA SER A 81 -3.39 -11.44 23.37
C SER A 81 -3.81 -10.37 24.37
N GLN A 82 -3.30 -10.40 25.61
CA GLN A 82 -3.59 -9.35 26.61
C GLN A 82 -3.27 -7.94 26.11
N SER A 83 -2.22 -7.81 25.31
CA SER A 83 -1.83 -6.53 24.70
C SER A 83 -2.87 -5.94 23.74
N ARG A 84 -3.91 -6.70 23.39
CA ARG A 84 -5.03 -6.27 22.55
C ARG A 84 -6.23 -5.78 23.36
N ILE A 85 -6.29 -6.07 24.67
CA ILE A 85 -7.41 -5.69 25.55
C ILE A 85 -7.69 -4.18 25.52
N PRO A 86 -6.69 -3.26 25.60
CA PRO A 86 -6.95 -1.83 25.57
C PRO A 86 -7.63 -1.33 24.29
N PHE A 87 -7.59 -2.13 23.22
CA PHE A 87 -8.16 -1.80 21.92
C PHE A 87 -9.54 -2.42 21.70
N LEU A 88 -10.06 -3.21 22.64
CA LEU A 88 -11.39 -3.81 22.48
C LEU A 88 -12.46 -2.71 22.32
N ALA A 89 -13.39 -2.96 21.39
CA ALA A 89 -14.58 -2.13 21.18
C ALA A 89 -15.58 -2.34 22.33
N GLU A 90 -16.68 -1.59 22.33
CA GLU A 90 -17.81 -1.87 23.23
C GLU A 90 -18.46 -3.22 22.88
N ASN A 91 -18.84 -3.98 23.91
CA ASN A 91 -19.46 -5.32 23.78
C ASN A 91 -18.67 -6.29 22.86
N PRO A 92 -17.34 -6.43 23.02
CA PRO A 92 -16.51 -7.19 22.11
C PRO A 92 -16.81 -8.70 22.22
N ALA A 93 -16.43 -9.47 21.20
CA ALA A 93 -16.42 -10.93 21.23
C ALA A 93 -14.99 -11.45 21.37
N VAL A 94 -14.72 -12.28 22.37
CA VAL A 94 -13.38 -12.83 22.61
C VAL A 94 -13.45 -14.36 22.60
N PHE A 95 -12.75 -14.97 21.64
CA PHE A 95 -12.58 -16.41 21.51
C PHE A 95 -11.23 -16.80 22.09
N PHE A 96 -11.18 -17.84 22.91
CA PHE A 96 -9.96 -18.29 23.58
C PHE A 96 -10.01 -19.80 23.86
N ASP A 97 -8.85 -20.39 24.15
CA ASP A 97 -8.78 -21.79 24.56
C ASP A 97 -9.20 -21.96 26.03
N ASN A 98 -10.33 -22.62 26.29
CA ASN A 98 -10.80 -22.87 27.65
C ASN A 98 -10.30 -24.17 28.26
N ASN A 99 -9.52 -24.96 27.52
CA ASN A 99 -8.81 -26.12 28.05
C ASN A 99 -7.37 -26.19 27.50
N PRO A 100 -6.53 -25.18 27.84
CA PRO A 100 -5.18 -25.10 27.32
C PRO A 100 -4.33 -26.30 27.80
N PRO A 101 -3.31 -26.74 27.02
CA PRO A 101 -2.51 -27.92 27.32
C PRO A 101 -1.68 -27.80 28.60
N SER A 102 -1.50 -26.59 29.11
CA SER A 102 -0.84 -26.27 30.37
C SER A 102 -1.70 -25.28 31.14
N TYR A 103 -1.66 -25.37 32.47
CA TYR A 103 -2.27 -24.38 33.35
C TYR A 103 -1.83 -22.97 32.98
N ILE A 104 -2.79 -22.08 32.75
CA ILE A 104 -2.58 -20.65 32.53
C ILE A 104 -2.94 -19.94 33.85
N PRO A 105 -1.97 -19.32 34.54
CA PRO A 105 -2.25 -18.51 35.71
C PRO A 105 -3.26 -17.40 35.43
N GLU A 106 -3.99 -16.93 36.44
CA GLU A 106 -5.01 -15.89 36.30
C GLU A 106 -4.44 -14.62 35.66
N GLU A 107 -3.23 -14.23 36.07
CA GLU A 107 -2.47 -13.11 35.51
C GLU A 107 -2.13 -13.27 34.02
N LYS A 108 -2.17 -14.49 33.48
CA LYS A 108 -1.93 -14.79 32.06
C LYS A 108 -3.22 -15.03 31.27
N SER A 109 -4.33 -15.34 31.92
CA SER A 109 -5.59 -15.70 31.26
C SER A 109 -6.28 -14.48 30.66
N ILE A 110 -6.63 -14.54 29.37
CA ILE A 110 -7.34 -13.41 28.70
C ILE A 110 -8.71 -13.15 29.35
N ALA A 111 -9.38 -14.21 29.80
CA ALA A 111 -10.71 -14.14 30.39
C ALA A 111 -10.73 -13.39 31.74
N SER A 112 -9.59 -13.31 32.43
CA SER A 112 -9.48 -12.64 33.74
C SER A 112 -9.21 -11.13 33.63
N HIS A 113 -8.81 -10.65 32.44
CA HIS A 113 -8.41 -9.26 32.22
C HIS A 113 -9.40 -8.45 31.38
N VAL A 114 -10.46 -9.07 30.85
CA VAL A 114 -11.46 -8.36 30.05
C VAL A 114 -12.53 -7.69 30.92
N GLU A 115 -13.00 -6.53 30.49
CA GLU A 115 -14.01 -5.76 31.21
C GLU A 115 -15.41 -6.43 31.21
N PRO A 116 -16.24 -6.18 32.24
CA PRO A 116 -17.65 -6.56 32.24
C PRO A 116 -18.38 -6.08 30.98
N GLY A 117 -19.16 -6.96 30.35
CA GLY A 117 -19.81 -6.71 29.05
C GLY A 117 -19.09 -7.35 27.86
N THR A 118 -17.89 -7.92 28.08
CA THR A 118 -17.20 -8.75 27.08
C THR A 118 -17.92 -10.09 26.85
N ASN A 119 -18.17 -10.42 25.59
CA ASN A 119 -18.76 -11.70 25.20
C ASN A 119 -17.66 -12.76 25.06
N LEU A 120 -17.44 -13.54 26.12
CA LEU A 120 -16.46 -14.63 26.16
C LEU A 120 -16.97 -15.92 25.48
N PHE A 121 -16.17 -16.49 24.58
CA PHE A 121 -16.41 -17.74 23.87
C PHE A 121 -15.23 -18.70 24.06
N GLY A 122 -15.26 -19.45 25.17
CA GLY A 122 -14.25 -20.46 25.47
C GLY A 122 -14.47 -21.73 24.66
N ILE A 123 -13.49 -22.13 23.85
CA ILE A 123 -13.53 -23.33 23.01
C ILE A 123 -12.28 -24.16 23.32
N PRO A 124 -12.36 -25.48 23.51
CA PRO A 124 -11.18 -26.30 23.78
C PRO A 124 -10.41 -26.53 22.46
N LEU A 125 -9.77 -25.47 21.96
CA LEU A 125 -9.25 -25.35 20.59
C LEU A 125 -8.29 -26.49 20.29
N GLY A 126 -7.37 -26.70 21.21
CA GLY A 126 -6.37 -27.74 21.11
C GLY A 126 -6.95 -29.15 21.07
N ASP A 127 -7.77 -29.48 22.07
CA ASP A 127 -8.34 -30.82 22.21
C ASP A 127 -9.27 -31.20 21.05
N LEU A 128 -10.06 -30.25 20.54
CA LEU A 128 -10.89 -30.48 19.36
C LEU A 128 -10.03 -30.76 18.13
N ALA A 129 -8.93 -30.02 17.92
CA ALA A 129 -8.01 -30.29 16.84
C ALA A 129 -7.36 -31.68 16.97
N ALA A 130 -6.91 -32.03 18.17
CA ALA A 130 -6.30 -33.32 18.46
C ALA A 130 -7.29 -34.49 18.33
N GLY A 131 -8.52 -34.34 18.81
CA GLY A 131 -9.57 -35.34 18.65
C GLY A 131 -9.95 -35.57 17.18
N ALA A 132 -9.91 -34.52 16.36
CA ALA A 132 -10.26 -34.58 14.95
C ALA A 132 -9.15 -35.16 14.05
N THR A 133 -7.87 -34.94 14.40
CA THR A 133 -6.74 -35.20 13.49
C THR A 133 -5.56 -35.95 14.11
N GLY A 134 -5.58 -36.19 15.43
CA GLY A 134 -4.43 -36.67 16.18
C GLY A 134 -3.36 -35.61 16.43
N SER A 135 -3.59 -34.33 16.08
CA SER A 135 -2.63 -33.23 16.27
C SER A 135 -3.29 -31.93 16.71
N GLN A 136 -2.59 -31.20 17.57
CA GLN A 136 -2.95 -29.87 18.07
C GLN A 136 -2.74 -28.74 17.03
N ARG A 137 -2.07 -29.04 15.91
CA ARG A 137 -1.69 -28.02 14.89
C ARG A 137 -2.89 -27.31 14.25
N GLY A 138 -4.07 -27.94 14.23
CA GLY A 138 -5.29 -27.38 13.65
C GLY A 138 -6.06 -26.41 14.57
N ARG A 139 -5.53 -26.06 15.75
CA ARG A 139 -6.22 -25.22 16.75
C ARG A 139 -6.68 -23.87 16.21
N ASN A 140 -5.90 -23.28 15.31
CA ASN A 140 -6.24 -22.02 14.65
C ASN A 140 -7.48 -22.16 13.73
N LEU A 141 -7.64 -23.31 13.06
CA LEU A 141 -8.82 -23.59 12.24
C LEU A 141 -10.04 -23.93 13.09
N THR A 142 -9.84 -24.63 14.21
CA THR A 142 -10.90 -24.82 15.20
C THR A 142 -11.43 -23.47 15.70
N ALA A 143 -10.55 -22.49 15.94
CA ALA A 143 -10.95 -21.14 16.32
C ALA A 143 -11.78 -20.44 15.22
N LEU A 144 -11.37 -20.58 13.95
CA LEU A 144 -12.14 -20.05 12.82
C LEU A 144 -13.51 -20.75 12.66
N GLY A 145 -13.59 -22.05 12.90
CA GLY A 145 -14.85 -22.79 12.94
C GLY A 145 -15.79 -22.24 14.01
N GLY A 146 -15.25 -22.01 15.21
CA GLY A 146 -15.98 -21.38 16.31
C GLY A 146 -16.49 -19.98 15.96
N PHE A 147 -15.63 -19.15 15.39
CA PHE A 147 -16.00 -17.82 14.88
C PHE A 147 -17.14 -17.92 13.85
N ALA A 148 -17.00 -18.77 12.84
CA ALA A 148 -18.01 -18.92 11.79
C ALA A 148 -19.37 -19.35 12.35
N ALA A 149 -19.40 -20.27 13.32
CA ALA A 149 -20.63 -20.70 13.97
C ALA A 149 -21.28 -19.58 14.80
N VAL A 150 -20.51 -18.88 15.64
CA VAL A 150 -21.02 -17.79 16.50
C VAL A 150 -21.57 -16.64 15.66
N PHE A 151 -20.97 -16.33 14.51
CA PHE A 151 -21.46 -15.28 13.62
C PHE A 151 -22.47 -15.76 12.57
N GLY A 152 -22.90 -17.03 12.64
CA GLY A 152 -23.90 -17.60 11.74
C GLY A 152 -23.47 -17.64 10.27
N LEU A 153 -22.16 -17.71 10.01
CA LEU A 153 -21.60 -17.80 8.66
C LEU A 153 -21.73 -19.25 8.15
N PRO A 154 -22.12 -19.46 6.88
CA PRO A 154 -22.12 -20.78 6.25
C PRO A 154 -20.73 -21.40 6.29
N PRO A 155 -20.59 -22.67 6.74
CA PRO A 155 -19.29 -23.33 6.87
C PRO A 155 -18.59 -23.52 5.51
N GLU A 156 -19.36 -23.67 4.43
CA GLU A 156 -18.82 -23.86 3.07
C GLU A 156 -17.92 -22.71 2.62
N LEU A 157 -18.19 -21.47 3.07
CA LEU A 157 -17.34 -20.31 2.75
C LEU A 157 -15.90 -20.50 3.23
N PHE A 158 -15.72 -21.19 4.35
CA PHE A 158 -14.40 -21.47 4.92
C PHE A 158 -13.84 -22.79 4.38
N ARG A 159 -14.68 -23.81 4.21
CA ARG A 159 -14.26 -25.12 3.67
C ARG A 159 -13.64 -24.98 2.28
N ASP A 160 -14.29 -24.24 1.38
CA ASP A 160 -13.78 -24.00 0.02
C ASP A 160 -12.36 -23.38 0.04
N VAL A 161 -12.17 -22.40 0.92
CA VAL A 161 -10.91 -21.65 1.05
C VAL A 161 -9.82 -22.52 1.71
N ILE A 162 -10.17 -23.28 2.75
CA ILE A 162 -9.27 -24.21 3.41
C ILE A 162 -8.81 -25.29 2.42
N GLU A 163 -9.75 -25.90 1.68
CA GLU A 163 -9.45 -26.89 0.66
C GLU A 163 -8.50 -26.32 -0.38
N LYS A 164 -8.84 -25.18 -1.01
CA LYS A 164 -7.98 -24.51 -2.00
C LYS A 164 -6.56 -24.24 -1.49
N LYS A 165 -6.40 -23.82 -0.23
CA LYS A 165 -5.10 -23.48 0.36
C LYS A 165 -4.24 -24.70 0.66
N PHE A 166 -4.84 -25.80 1.11
CA PHE A 166 -4.12 -26.96 1.62
C PHE A 166 -4.05 -28.15 0.66
N MET A 167 -4.91 -28.20 -0.37
CA MET A 167 -4.88 -29.25 -1.39
C MET A 167 -3.53 -29.38 -2.12
N PRO A 168 -2.82 -28.29 -2.50
CA PRO A 168 -1.49 -28.40 -3.08
C PRO A 168 -0.44 -29.03 -2.15
N LYS A 169 -0.73 -29.13 -0.84
CA LYS A 169 0.12 -29.78 0.17
C LYS A 169 -0.27 -31.25 0.43
N GLY A 170 -1.28 -31.75 -0.25
CA GLY A 170 -1.76 -33.14 -0.20
C GLY A 170 -3.13 -33.30 0.46
N GLU A 171 -3.90 -34.28 -0.03
CA GLU A 171 -5.28 -34.56 0.38
C GLU A 171 -5.45 -34.77 1.89
N LYS A 172 -4.58 -35.57 2.51
CA LYS A 172 -4.60 -35.80 3.97
C LYS A 172 -4.40 -34.52 4.78
N VAL A 173 -3.60 -33.58 4.28
CA VAL A 173 -3.37 -32.30 4.95
C VAL A 173 -4.62 -31.44 4.83
N ALA A 174 -5.24 -31.36 3.64
CA ALA A 174 -6.49 -30.63 3.45
C ALA A 174 -7.63 -31.21 4.32
N GLU A 175 -7.82 -32.53 4.29
CA GLU A 175 -8.85 -33.22 5.08
C GLU A 175 -8.66 -33.00 6.59
N GLY A 176 -7.42 -33.08 7.09
CA GLY A 176 -7.12 -32.80 8.50
C GLY A 176 -7.50 -31.36 8.90
N ASN A 177 -7.15 -30.38 8.07
CA ASN A 177 -7.48 -28.98 8.32
C ASN A 177 -9.00 -28.73 8.30
N LEU A 178 -9.73 -29.35 7.36
CA LEU A 178 -11.21 -29.30 7.31
C LEU A 178 -11.84 -29.90 8.56
N LYS A 179 -11.37 -31.08 9.01
CA LYS A 179 -11.87 -31.73 10.22
C LYS A 179 -11.65 -30.87 11.47
N SER A 180 -10.50 -30.20 11.60
CA SER A 180 -10.26 -29.27 12.71
C SER A 180 -11.20 -28.06 12.70
N PHE A 181 -11.49 -27.50 11.53
CA PHE A 181 -12.48 -26.43 11.36
C PHE A 181 -13.88 -26.90 11.76
N ASP A 182 -14.32 -28.04 11.22
CA ASP A 182 -15.65 -28.59 11.46
C ASP A 182 -15.87 -28.94 12.94
N ALA A 183 -14.85 -29.45 13.63
CA ALA A 183 -14.90 -29.71 15.07
C ALA A 183 -15.18 -28.44 15.87
N GLY A 184 -14.50 -27.34 15.54
CA GLY A 184 -14.74 -26.03 16.15
C GLY A 184 -16.13 -25.47 15.86
N TYR A 185 -16.56 -25.59 14.60
CA TYR A 185 -17.90 -25.15 14.16
C TYR A 185 -19.01 -25.90 14.89
N ALA A 186 -18.94 -27.23 14.95
CA ALA A 186 -19.93 -28.07 15.62
C ALA A 186 -19.98 -27.82 17.14
N TYR A 187 -18.81 -27.68 17.79
CA TYR A 187 -18.73 -27.37 19.21
C TYR A 187 -19.41 -26.03 19.52
N ALA A 188 -19.06 -24.98 18.77
CA ALA A 188 -19.61 -23.65 19.00
C ALA A 188 -21.11 -23.57 18.71
N LEU A 189 -21.59 -24.24 17.65
CA LEU A 189 -23.02 -24.29 17.33
C LEU A 189 -23.83 -24.98 18.44
N LYS A 190 -23.29 -26.04 19.04
CA LYS A 190 -23.93 -26.74 20.16
C LYS A 190 -23.88 -25.92 21.46
N THR A 191 -22.72 -25.33 21.76
CA THR A 191 -22.44 -24.70 23.07
C THR A 191 -22.97 -23.28 23.16
N PHE A 192 -23.02 -22.55 22.05
CA PHE A 192 -23.39 -21.12 21.98
C PHE A 192 -24.62 -20.86 21.12
N SER A 193 -25.49 -21.86 20.95
CA SER A 193 -26.69 -21.77 20.08
C SER A 193 -27.60 -20.57 20.38
N ASP A 194 -27.69 -20.16 21.64
CA ASP A 194 -28.45 -19.03 22.16
C ASP A 194 -27.73 -17.67 22.01
N ARG A 195 -26.44 -17.69 21.67
CA ARG A 195 -25.56 -16.52 21.57
C ARG A 195 -25.10 -16.23 20.13
N VAL A 196 -25.70 -16.88 19.13
CA VAL A 196 -25.37 -16.69 17.72
C VAL A 196 -25.78 -15.29 17.23
N LYS A 197 -24.80 -14.51 16.77
CA LYS A 197 -24.99 -13.18 16.18
C LYS A 197 -24.89 -13.28 14.65
N LYS A 198 -26.01 -13.57 13.98
CA LYS A 198 -26.04 -13.75 12.51
C LYS A 198 -25.61 -12.47 11.78
N ILE A 199 -24.48 -12.54 11.08
CA ILE A 199 -24.08 -11.50 10.12
C ILE A 199 -24.78 -11.80 8.78
N PRO A 200 -25.44 -10.80 8.16
CA PRO A 200 -26.13 -11.01 6.89
C PRO A 200 -25.11 -11.30 5.78
N VAL A 201 -25.01 -12.55 5.35
CA VAL A 201 -24.23 -12.93 4.17
C VAL A 201 -24.94 -12.43 2.92
N ARG A 202 -24.24 -11.65 2.09
CA ARG A 202 -24.80 -11.19 0.82
C ARG A 202 -24.69 -12.33 -0.19
N SER A 203 -25.83 -12.80 -0.70
CA SER A 203 -25.84 -13.80 -1.77
C SER A 203 -25.10 -13.26 -3.02
N LYS A 204 -24.41 -14.16 -3.75
CA LYS A 204 -23.72 -13.91 -5.04
C LYS A 204 -24.63 -13.38 -6.18
N LYS A 205 -25.88 -12.95 -5.91
CA LYS A 205 -26.90 -12.63 -6.92
C LYS A 205 -26.80 -11.25 -7.56
N ALA A 206 -25.91 -10.35 -7.10
CA ALA A 206 -25.65 -9.11 -7.83
C ALA A 206 -24.47 -9.31 -8.78
N LYS A 207 -24.62 -8.88 -10.05
CA LYS A 207 -23.54 -8.73 -11.04
C LYS A 207 -22.54 -7.65 -10.57
N LYS A 208 -21.82 -7.91 -9.49
CA LYS A 208 -20.70 -7.07 -9.06
C LYS A 208 -19.46 -7.46 -9.87
N PRO A 209 -18.56 -6.50 -10.18
CA PRO A 209 -17.28 -6.83 -10.77
C PRO A 209 -16.56 -7.85 -9.88
N GLU A 210 -15.89 -8.80 -10.53
CA GLU A 210 -15.09 -9.80 -9.84
C GLU A 210 -14.02 -9.10 -9.00
N LYS A 211 -13.97 -9.42 -7.71
CA LYS A 211 -12.99 -8.88 -6.77
C LYS A 211 -12.00 -9.95 -6.37
N VAL A 212 -10.74 -9.55 -6.22
CA VAL A 212 -9.63 -10.41 -5.79
C VAL A 212 -8.92 -9.78 -4.60
N LEU A 213 -8.46 -10.61 -3.68
CA LEU A 213 -7.63 -10.15 -2.57
C LEU A 213 -6.20 -9.98 -3.06
N LEU A 214 -5.69 -8.76 -3.00
CA LEU A 214 -4.31 -8.43 -3.36
C LEU A 214 -3.66 -7.62 -2.24
N SER A 215 -2.36 -7.81 -2.06
CA SER A 215 -1.54 -6.86 -1.33
C SER A 215 -1.01 -5.77 -2.26
N GLY A 216 -0.58 -4.64 -1.70
CA GLY A 216 0.07 -3.58 -2.49
C GLY A 216 1.28 -4.11 -3.27
N ASN A 217 2.12 -4.95 -2.66
CA ASN A 217 3.25 -5.58 -3.34
C ASN A 217 2.83 -6.44 -4.55
N VAL A 218 1.79 -7.26 -4.41
CA VAL A 218 1.30 -8.08 -5.54
C VAL A 218 0.69 -7.20 -6.62
N ALA A 219 -0.07 -6.16 -6.26
CA ALA A 219 -0.64 -5.21 -7.21
C ALA A 219 0.44 -4.48 -8.03
N ILE A 220 1.53 -4.04 -7.39
CA ILE A 220 2.70 -3.43 -8.06
C ILE A 220 3.33 -4.43 -9.04
N SER A 221 3.58 -5.68 -8.60
CA SER A 221 4.16 -6.69 -9.47
C SER A 221 3.28 -7.04 -10.66
N GLN A 222 1.96 -7.17 -10.46
CA GLN A 222 1.00 -7.42 -11.55
C GLN A 222 0.97 -6.27 -12.56
N ALA A 223 0.91 -5.02 -12.07
CA ALA A 223 0.95 -3.84 -12.92
C ALA A 223 2.22 -3.75 -13.75
N ALA A 224 3.38 -4.06 -13.16
CA ALA A 224 4.63 -4.07 -13.91
C ALA A 224 4.64 -5.13 -15.02
N LEU A 225 4.15 -6.34 -14.74
CA LEU A 225 4.04 -7.39 -15.75
C LEU A 225 3.06 -7.00 -16.86
N ASP A 226 1.96 -6.33 -16.53
CA ASP A 226 0.96 -5.90 -17.49
C ASP A 226 1.43 -4.67 -18.29
N ALA A 227 2.27 -3.82 -17.68
CA ALA A 227 3.02 -2.77 -18.36
C ALA A 227 4.13 -3.31 -19.29
N GLY A 228 4.23 -4.63 -19.51
CA GLY A 228 5.24 -5.19 -20.41
C GLY A 228 6.68 -5.06 -19.88
N LEU A 229 6.87 -5.12 -18.56
CA LEU A 229 8.19 -5.22 -17.96
C LEU A 229 8.98 -6.39 -18.60
N GLU A 230 10.20 -6.12 -19.06
CA GLU A 230 11.09 -7.16 -19.58
C GLU A 230 12.21 -7.51 -18.58
N LEU A 231 12.66 -6.53 -17.79
CA LEU A 231 13.83 -6.69 -16.91
C LEU A 231 13.58 -6.09 -15.52
N TYR A 232 13.83 -6.86 -14.46
CA TYR A 232 13.87 -6.36 -13.09
C TYR A 232 15.28 -6.48 -12.53
N PHE A 233 15.77 -5.40 -11.93
CA PHE A 233 17.05 -5.37 -11.22
C PHE A 233 16.81 -4.86 -9.80
N GLY A 234 17.21 -5.63 -8.78
CA GLY A 234 17.00 -5.18 -7.41
C GLY A 234 17.87 -5.88 -6.39
N TYR A 235 17.98 -5.24 -5.23
CA TYR A 235 18.61 -5.78 -4.03
C TYR A 235 17.53 -6.03 -2.96
N PRO A 236 17.51 -7.18 -2.27
CA PRO A 236 16.47 -7.48 -1.29
C PRO A 236 16.46 -6.50 -0.11
N ILE A 237 15.35 -5.78 0.06
CA ILE A 237 15.14 -4.85 1.19
C ILE A 237 13.66 -4.82 1.59
N THR A 238 13.37 -4.94 2.90
CA THR A 238 11.99 -4.82 3.43
C THR A 238 11.49 -3.37 3.27
N PRO A 239 10.25 -3.13 2.82
CA PRO A 239 9.19 -4.08 2.48
C PRO A 239 9.06 -4.38 0.97
N ALA A 240 10.07 -4.06 0.15
CA ALA A 240 10.05 -4.23 -1.29
C ALA A 240 10.38 -5.65 -1.78
N THR A 241 11.07 -6.48 -0.98
CA THR A 241 11.47 -7.85 -1.36
C THR A 241 10.34 -8.72 -1.94
N PRO A 242 9.09 -8.69 -1.42
CA PRO A 242 8.00 -9.47 -2.00
C PRO A 242 7.69 -9.15 -3.47
N ILE A 243 7.97 -7.91 -3.94
CA ILE A 243 7.84 -7.55 -5.36
C ILE A 243 8.83 -8.36 -6.20
N MET A 244 10.08 -8.41 -5.75
CA MET A 244 11.14 -9.18 -6.39
C MET A 244 10.83 -10.68 -6.39
N GLU A 245 10.37 -11.23 -5.26
CA GLU A 245 10.02 -12.65 -5.15
C GLU A 245 8.87 -13.05 -6.07
N TYR A 246 7.87 -12.17 -6.22
CA TYR A 246 6.75 -12.39 -7.14
C TYR A 246 7.25 -12.38 -8.59
N LEU A 247 8.01 -11.34 -8.97
CA LEU A 247 8.52 -11.20 -10.32
C LEU A 247 9.52 -12.31 -10.67
N ALA A 248 10.32 -12.79 -9.72
CA ALA A 248 11.27 -13.88 -9.94
C ALA A 248 10.59 -15.18 -10.40
N LYS A 249 9.31 -15.36 -10.05
CA LYS A 249 8.47 -16.47 -10.51
C LYS A 249 7.74 -16.12 -11.81
N ALA A 250 7.08 -14.97 -11.84
CA ALA A 250 6.13 -14.64 -12.91
C ALA A 250 6.75 -14.01 -14.17
N LEU A 251 7.84 -13.25 -14.04
CA LEU A 251 8.46 -12.54 -15.17
C LEU A 251 9.16 -13.49 -16.17
N PRO A 252 9.91 -14.53 -15.74
CA PRO A 252 10.51 -15.50 -16.65
C PRO A 252 9.51 -16.25 -17.54
N GLU A 253 8.29 -16.52 -17.02
CA GLU A 253 7.22 -17.14 -17.80
C GLU A 253 6.74 -16.25 -18.97
N ARG A 254 7.00 -14.94 -18.90
CA ARG A 254 6.71 -13.95 -19.95
C ARG A 254 7.94 -13.61 -20.80
N GLY A 255 9.05 -14.35 -20.66
CA GLY A 255 10.29 -14.14 -21.41
C GLY A 255 11.22 -13.06 -20.85
N GLY A 256 10.81 -12.38 -19.77
CA GLY A 256 11.64 -11.40 -19.08
C GLY A 256 12.64 -12.03 -18.10
N ARG A 257 13.41 -11.19 -17.40
CA ARG A 257 14.41 -11.66 -16.42
C ARG A 257 14.40 -10.82 -15.14
N VAL A 258 14.63 -11.51 -14.02
CA VAL A 258 14.92 -10.91 -12.72
C VAL A 258 16.37 -11.15 -12.39
N VAL A 259 17.10 -10.10 -12.03
CA VAL A 259 18.48 -10.19 -11.57
C VAL A 259 18.56 -9.61 -10.17
N GLN A 260 18.99 -10.44 -9.21
CA GLN A 260 19.43 -9.95 -7.92
C GLN A 260 20.79 -9.29 -8.11
N MET A 261 20.84 -7.98 -7.92
CA MET A 261 22.08 -7.23 -8.01
C MET A 261 22.84 -7.31 -6.68
N GLU A 262 24.11 -6.91 -6.72
CA GLU A 262 25.00 -6.85 -5.56
C GLU A 262 24.64 -5.73 -4.57
N ASP A 263 24.05 -4.63 -5.06
CA ASP A 263 23.55 -3.50 -4.28
C ASP A 263 22.53 -2.66 -5.07
N GLU A 264 21.99 -1.61 -4.44
CA GLU A 264 21.05 -0.68 -5.06
C GLU A 264 21.67 0.24 -6.13
N ILE A 265 22.98 0.51 -6.08
CA ILE A 265 23.68 1.34 -7.09
C ILE A 265 23.70 0.58 -8.42
N SER A 266 24.14 -0.68 -8.39
CA SER A 266 24.12 -1.55 -9.57
C SER A 266 22.70 -1.82 -10.06
N SER A 267 21.72 -1.89 -9.16
CA SER A 267 20.30 -2.00 -9.52
C SER A 267 19.80 -0.84 -10.38
N ILE A 268 19.95 0.40 -9.93
CA ILE A 268 19.49 1.55 -10.72
C ILE A 268 20.34 1.76 -11.98
N GLY A 269 21.64 1.46 -11.94
CA GLY A 269 22.51 1.51 -13.12
C GLY A 269 22.04 0.56 -14.22
N ALA A 270 21.67 -0.67 -13.86
CA ALA A 270 21.13 -1.65 -14.79
C ALA A 270 19.75 -1.28 -15.35
N VAL A 271 18.88 -0.65 -14.54
CA VAL A 271 17.59 -0.11 -15.01
C VAL A 271 17.81 0.97 -16.06
N LEU A 272 18.68 1.95 -15.79
CA LEU A 272 19.00 3.02 -16.75
C LEU A 272 19.62 2.45 -18.02
N GLY A 273 20.57 1.51 -17.90
CA GLY A 273 21.16 0.83 -19.05
C GLY A 273 20.14 0.06 -19.90
N SER A 274 19.13 -0.54 -19.26
CA SER A 274 18.06 -1.25 -19.95
C SER A 274 17.15 -0.30 -20.71
N PHE A 275 16.75 0.81 -20.08
CA PHE A 275 15.99 1.83 -20.79
C PHE A 275 16.81 2.47 -21.90
N PHE A 276 18.12 2.71 -21.72
CA PHE A 276 18.98 3.16 -22.82
C PHE A 276 18.95 2.18 -24.00
N ALA A 277 18.96 0.87 -23.73
CA ALA A 277 18.82 -0.19 -24.73
C ALA A 277 17.39 -0.36 -25.31
N GLY A 278 16.43 0.46 -24.89
CA GLY A 278 15.05 0.41 -25.39
C GLY A 278 14.17 -0.65 -24.72
N LYS A 279 14.51 -1.07 -23.50
CA LYS A 279 13.80 -2.13 -22.78
C LYS A 279 13.20 -1.62 -21.49
N ARG A 280 11.91 -1.91 -21.27
CA ARG A 280 11.22 -1.59 -20.01
C ARG A 280 11.86 -2.36 -18.87
N ALA A 281 12.37 -1.60 -17.90
CA ALA A 281 12.94 -2.13 -16.68
C ALA A 281 12.40 -1.42 -15.45
N MET A 282 12.54 -2.04 -14.29
CA MET A 282 12.23 -1.39 -13.02
C MET A 282 13.12 -1.90 -11.89
N THR A 283 13.14 -1.14 -10.80
CA THR A 283 13.67 -1.57 -9.50
C THR A 283 12.67 -1.25 -8.39
N ALA A 284 12.74 -1.99 -7.28
CA ALA A 284 12.02 -1.68 -6.06
C ALA A 284 12.99 -1.68 -4.87
N THR A 285 12.87 -0.68 -4.02
CA THR A 285 13.76 -0.44 -2.88
C THR A 285 12.98 0.22 -1.72
N SER A 286 13.69 0.68 -0.69
CA SER A 286 13.18 1.50 0.41
C SER A 286 14.18 2.62 0.72
N GLY A 287 13.88 3.50 1.69
CA GLY A 287 14.67 4.71 2.01
C GLY A 287 16.20 4.56 1.95
N PRO A 288 16.82 3.55 2.60
CA PRO A 288 18.28 3.36 2.54
C PRO A 288 18.81 3.10 1.13
N GLY A 289 18.16 2.20 0.40
CA GLY A 289 18.56 1.87 -0.96
C GLY A 289 18.26 3.01 -1.94
N PHE A 290 17.14 3.72 -1.74
CA PHE A 290 16.82 4.93 -2.50
C PHE A 290 17.88 6.02 -2.32
N ALA A 291 18.43 6.19 -1.10
CA ALA A 291 19.54 7.10 -0.86
C ALA A 291 20.79 6.72 -1.68
N LEU A 292 21.14 5.42 -1.75
CA LEU A 292 22.25 4.93 -2.58
C LEU A 292 22.03 5.16 -4.08
N MET A 293 20.78 5.06 -4.55
CA MET A 293 20.45 5.28 -5.96
C MET A 293 20.56 6.75 -6.41
N THR A 294 20.65 7.70 -5.48
CA THR A 294 20.46 9.14 -5.75
C THR A 294 21.38 9.69 -6.86
N GLU A 295 22.66 9.31 -6.88
CA GLU A 295 23.61 9.76 -7.91
C GLU A 295 23.21 9.30 -9.32
N LEU A 296 22.78 8.05 -9.46
CA LEU A 296 22.39 7.52 -10.75
C LEU A 296 20.98 7.99 -11.16
N ILE A 297 20.11 8.31 -10.20
CA ILE A 297 18.84 8.99 -10.51
C ILE A 297 19.12 10.37 -11.13
N THR A 298 20.03 11.17 -10.56
CA THR A 298 20.39 12.47 -11.16
C THR A 298 21.10 12.31 -12.49
N HIS A 299 21.91 11.26 -12.67
CA HIS A 299 22.45 10.88 -13.97
C HIS A 299 21.34 10.60 -15.00
N GLY A 300 20.30 9.83 -14.63
CA GLY A 300 19.15 9.54 -15.50
C GLY A 300 18.39 10.80 -15.92
N ILE A 301 18.28 11.80 -15.05
CA ILE A 301 17.68 13.10 -15.37
C ILE A 301 18.53 13.86 -16.39
N MET A 302 19.84 13.99 -16.13
CA MET A 302 20.78 14.66 -17.03
C MET A 302 20.80 13.99 -18.40
N ALA A 303 20.93 12.66 -18.43
CA ALA A 303 21.01 11.85 -19.64
C ALA A 303 19.65 11.63 -20.35
N GLU A 304 18.56 12.12 -19.76
CA GLU A 304 17.17 11.92 -20.20
C GLU A 304 16.84 10.44 -20.44
N ILE A 305 17.21 9.59 -19.48
CA ILE A 305 16.96 8.15 -19.51
C ILE A 305 15.79 7.84 -18.55
N PRO A 306 14.72 7.19 -19.05
CA PRO A 306 13.63 6.71 -18.21
C PRO A 306 14.12 5.77 -17.09
N ALA A 307 13.42 5.78 -15.96
CA ALA A 307 13.52 4.74 -14.95
C ALA A 307 12.19 4.64 -14.19
N VAL A 308 11.79 3.44 -13.79
CA VAL A 308 10.67 3.22 -12.87
C VAL A 308 11.22 2.68 -11.56
N ILE A 309 10.97 3.42 -10.48
CA ILE A 309 11.52 3.16 -9.15
C ILE A 309 10.38 3.10 -8.15
N ILE A 310 10.18 1.95 -7.52
CA ILE A 310 9.30 1.82 -6.37
C ILE A 310 10.13 2.10 -5.12
N ASN A 311 9.90 3.23 -4.44
CA ASN A 311 10.47 3.46 -3.12
C ASN A 311 9.40 3.13 -2.06
N ALA A 312 9.41 1.89 -1.59
CA ALA A 312 8.51 1.38 -0.58
C ALA A 312 8.93 1.88 0.80
N GLN A 313 8.37 3.00 1.22
CA GLN A 313 8.77 3.75 2.40
C GLN A 313 8.61 2.92 3.69
N ARG A 314 9.52 3.12 4.65
CA ARG A 314 9.48 2.50 5.98
C ARG A 314 10.08 3.48 7.00
N GLY A 315 9.94 3.20 8.29
CA GLY A 315 10.47 4.09 9.33
C GLY A 315 11.96 4.37 9.17
N GLY A 316 12.33 5.65 9.12
CA GLY A 316 13.72 6.13 9.07
C GLY A 316 14.17 6.76 10.40
N PRO A 317 15.29 7.52 10.41
CA PRO A 317 16.33 7.61 9.37
C PRO A 317 17.30 6.42 9.41
N ALA A 318 18.23 6.36 8.45
CA ALA A 318 19.20 5.27 8.29
C ALA A 318 18.50 3.90 8.22
N THR A 319 18.96 2.89 8.97
CA THR A 319 18.26 1.58 9.03
C THR A 319 16.81 1.73 9.52
N GLY A 320 16.61 2.64 10.48
CA GLY A 320 15.32 2.99 11.06
C GLY A 320 14.56 1.80 11.64
N LEU A 321 13.29 1.68 11.24
CA LEU A 321 12.34 0.66 11.65
C LEU A 321 11.87 -0.15 10.43
N PRO A 322 12.63 -1.19 10.00
CA PRO A 322 12.37 -1.89 8.74
C PRO A 322 10.97 -2.50 8.58
N THR A 323 10.31 -2.80 9.70
CA THR A 323 9.00 -3.45 9.77
C THR A 323 7.86 -2.49 10.17
N LYS A 324 8.07 -1.18 10.02
CA LYS A 324 7.12 -0.14 10.42
C LYS A 324 6.87 0.85 9.30
N THR A 325 5.63 1.37 9.26
CA THR A 325 5.22 2.36 8.26
C THR A 325 5.63 3.77 8.66
N GLU A 326 6.06 4.52 7.67
CA GLU A 326 6.38 5.94 7.72
C GLU A 326 6.33 6.49 6.29
N GLN A 327 6.01 7.78 6.15
CA GLN A 327 5.92 8.51 4.89
C GLN A 327 6.93 9.67 4.89
N SER A 328 8.19 9.37 5.20
CA SER A 328 9.27 10.34 5.46
C SER A 328 10.23 10.54 4.28
N ASP A 329 10.00 9.88 3.14
CA ASP A 329 10.91 9.96 1.98
C ASP A 329 10.42 10.95 0.91
N LEU A 330 9.35 11.70 1.17
CA LEU A 330 8.80 12.64 0.18
C LEU A 330 9.83 13.71 -0.22
N HIS A 331 10.51 14.33 0.73
CA HIS A 331 11.53 15.34 0.43
C HIS A 331 12.71 14.75 -0.34
N SER A 332 13.18 13.55 0.01
CA SER A 332 14.30 12.92 -0.73
C SER A 332 13.87 12.49 -2.14
N ALA A 333 12.62 12.08 -2.33
CA ALA A 333 12.06 11.75 -3.64
C ALA A 333 11.90 12.97 -4.55
N VAL A 334 11.51 14.13 -3.99
CA VAL A 334 11.27 15.36 -4.75
C VAL A 334 12.55 16.18 -4.94
N PHE A 335 13.31 16.39 -3.86
CA PHE A 335 14.44 17.33 -3.79
C PHE A 335 15.80 16.66 -3.58
N GLY A 336 15.85 15.33 -3.48
CA GLY A 336 17.14 14.64 -3.32
C GLY A 336 18.04 14.79 -4.56
N GLY A 337 19.34 14.67 -4.34
CA GLY A 337 20.33 14.74 -5.41
C GLY A 337 20.83 16.17 -5.70
N PRO A 338 22.09 16.32 -6.16
CA PRO A 338 22.68 17.62 -6.43
C PRO A 338 22.10 18.27 -7.70
N GLY A 339 22.03 19.60 -7.70
CA GLY A 339 21.58 20.42 -8.84
C GLY A 339 20.07 20.43 -9.03
N ASP A 340 19.60 21.25 -9.98
CA ASP A 340 18.19 21.30 -10.39
C ASP A 340 17.81 20.02 -11.15
N SER A 341 17.41 19.00 -10.38
CA SER A 341 17.20 17.63 -10.86
C SER A 341 15.75 17.17 -10.67
N PRO A 342 14.78 17.77 -11.41
CA PRO A 342 13.38 17.43 -11.27
C PRO A 342 13.05 16.06 -11.85
N ARG A 343 12.13 15.35 -11.20
CA ARG A 343 11.67 14.00 -11.53
C ARG A 343 10.20 13.85 -11.22
N ILE A 344 9.56 12.80 -11.69
CA ILE A 344 8.12 12.60 -11.45
C ILE A 344 7.96 11.77 -10.17
N VAL A 345 7.13 12.23 -9.24
CA VAL A 345 6.85 11.57 -7.97
C VAL A 345 5.35 11.39 -7.80
N ILE A 346 4.91 10.14 -7.69
CA ILE A 346 3.51 9.78 -7.48
C ILE A 346 3.36 8.85 -6.26
N ALA A 347 2.26 8.95 -5.54
CA ALA A 347 1.97 8.10 -4.38
C ALA A 347 0.56 7.50 -4.46
N PRO A 348 0.44 6.16 -4.48
CA PRO A 348 -0.85 5.49 -4.35
C PRO A 348 -1.42 5.65 -2.94
N THR A 349 -2.74 5.68 -2.83
CA THR A 349 -3.44 5.76 -1.54
C THR A 349 -4.12 4.45 -1.12
N ASN A 350 -4.26 3.51 -2.06
CA ASN A 350 -4.86 2.20 -1.85
C ASN A 350 -4.28 1.12 -2.77
N VAL A 351 -4.65 -0.14 -2.53
CA VAL A 351 -4.07 -1.29 -3.26
C VAL A 351 -4.43 -1.25 -4.74
N SER A 352 -5.62 -0.76 -5.09
CA SER A 352 -6.00 -0.57 -6.50
C SER A 352 -5.12 0.47 -7.19
N GLU A 353 -4.77 1.55 -6.50
CA GLU A 353 -3.88 2.60 -7.01
C GLU A 353 -2.43 2.16 -7.09
N CYS A 354 -1.98 1.23 -6.24
CA CYS A 354 -0.67 0.58 -6.40
C CYS A 354 -0.55 -0.08 -7.78
N TYR A 355 -1.62 -0.69 -8.30
CA TYR A 355 -1.65 -1.22 -9.65
C TYR A 355 -1.64 -0.09 -10.69
N SER A 356 -2.63 0.80 -10.66
CA SER A 356 -2.82 1.80 -11.72
C SER A 356 -1.66 2.78 -11.85
N TYR A 357 -1.05 3.20 -10.73
CA TYR A 357 0.07 4.14 -10.76
C TYR A 357 1.40 3.48 -11.07
N THR A 358 1.59 2.20 -10.75
CA THR A 358 2.75 1.45 -11.27
C THR A 358 2.64 1.31 -12.77
N LEU A 359 1.48 0.95 -13.31
CA LEU A 359 1.22 0.85 -14.74
C LEU A 359 1.50 2.20 -15.45
N LYS A 360 0.89 3.29 -14.94
CA LYS A 360 1.08 4.65 -15.45
C LYS A 360 2.54 5.11 -15.41
N SER A 361 3.32 4.68 -14.42
CA SER A 361 4.71 5.11 -14.25
C SER A 361 5.62 4.74 -15.44
N PHE A 362 5.37 3.61 -16.11
CA PHE A 362 6.15 3.22 -17.29
C PHE A 362 5.93 4.20 -18.44
N GLN A 363 4.67 4.53 -18.73
CA GLN A 363 4.33 5.48 -19.78
C GLN A 363 4.86 6.89 -19.48
N LEU A 364 4.76 7.32 -18.22
CA LEU A 364 5.31 8.60 -17.79
C LEU A 364 6.84 8.62 -17.95
N ALA A 365 7.53 7.56 -17.54
CA ALA A 365 8.98 7.47 -17.63
C ALA A 365 9.45 7.54 -19.08
N GLU A 366 8.77 6.83 -19.98
CA GLU A 366 9.10 6.80 -21.41
C GLU A 366 8.79 8.11 -22.12
N LYS A 367 7.58 8.66 -21.91
CA LYS A 367 7.14 9.90 -22.56
C LYS A 367 7.99 11.10 -22.13
N TYR A 368 8.22 11.22 -20.83
CA TYR A 368 8.97 12.34 -20.24
C TYR A 368 10.46 12.06 -20.07
N GLN A 369 10.92 10.87 -20.46
CA GLN A 369 12.33 10.49 -20.53
C GLN A 369 13.08 10.89 -19.26
N THR A 370 12.53 10.46 -18.12
CA THR A 370 13.00 10.85 -16.79
C THR A 370 12.67 9.75 -15.79
N PRO A 371 13.42 9.64 -14.68
CA PRO A 371 13.03 8.79 -13.57
C PRO A 371 11.65 9.14 -12.99
N VAL A 372 10.83 8.11 -12.79
CA VAL A 372 9.53 8.17 -12.11
C VAL A 372 9.62 7.36 -10.83
N ILE A 373 9.28 8.00 -9.71
CA ILE A 373 9.27 7.41 -8.38
C ILE A 373 7.83 7.18 -7.94
N VAL A 374 7.52 5.95 -7.55
CA VAL A 374 6.26 5.59 -6.91
C VAL A 374 6.53 5.39 -5.42
N LEU A 375 5.76 6.09 -4.58
CA LEU A 375 5.92 6.14 -3.12
C LEU A 375 4.81 5.42 -2.34
N PRO A 376 4.70 4.07 -2.38
CA PRO A 376 3.94 3.36 -1.37
C PRO A 376 4.69 3.40 -0.03
N ASP A 377 4.01 3.05 1.06
CA ASP A 377 4.63 2.87 2.38
C ASP A 377 4.41 1.44 2.90
N PHE A 378 5.15 1.04 3.94
CA PHE A 378 5.12 -0.30 4.52
C PHE A 378 3.71 -0.81 4.78
N PHE A 379 2.81 0.06 5.25
CA PHE A 379 1.43 -0.34 5.50
C PHE A 379 0.71 -0.62 4.17
N LEU A 380 0.83 0.25 3.18
CA LEU A 380 0.22 0.04 1.86
C LEU A 380 0.80 -1.17 1.10
N ASN A 381 2.12 -1.40 1.16
CA ASN A 381 2.76 -2.54 0.51
C ASN A 381 2.26 -3.89 1.05
N ASN A 382 2.05 -3.97 2.38
CA ASN A 382 1.72 -5.22 3.06
C ASN A 382 0.22 -5.38 3.36
N ARG A 383 -0.58 -4.30 3.36
CA ARG A 383 -2.03 -4.43 3.57
C ARG A 383 -2.68 -5.14 2.39
N VAL A 384 -3.75 -5.88 2.69
CA VAL A 384 -4.53 -6.67 1.74
C VAL A 384 -5.92 -6.06 1.64
N GLU A 385 -6.38 -5.85 0.41
CA GLU A 385 -7.72 -5.37 0.09
C GLU A 385 -8.37 -6.27 -0.96
N ASN A 386 -9.70 -6.38 -0.94
CA ASN A 386 -10.42 -6.98 -2.06
C ASN A 386 -10.78 -5.93 -3.11
N VAL A 387 -9.88 -5.79 -4.07
CA VAL A 387 -9.97 -4.82 -5.16
C VAL A 387 -10.67 -5.44 -6.38
N PRO A 388 -11.24 -4.63 -7.29
CA PRO A 388 -11.65 -5.11 -8.61
C PRO A 388 -10.48 -5.85 -9.27
N LEU A 389 -10.78 -6.93 -10.01
CA LEU A 389 -9.77 -7.67 -10.77
C LEU A 389 -8.96 -6.69 -11.64
N PRO A 390 -7.65 -6.54 -11.39
CA PRO A 390 -6.84 -5.60 -12.15
C PRO A 390 -6.78 -5.99 -13.62
N HIS A 391 -6.88 -4.98 -14.48
CA HIS A 391 -6.79 -5.14 -15.92
C HIS A 391 -6.25 -3.87 -16.55
N ALA A 392 -5.20 -4.02 -17.36
CA ALA A 392 -4.66 -2.94 -18.18
C ALA A 392 -5.30 -2.98 -19.58
N SER A 393 -5.83 -1.84 -20.02
CA SER A 393 -6.23 -1.62 -21.41
C SER A 393 -5.02 -1.57 -22.35
N GLU A 394 -5.23 -1.75 -23.65
CA GLU A 394 -4.13 -1.65 -24.63
C GLU A 394 -3.49 -0.25 -24.66
N GLU A 395 -4.27 0.79 -24.37
CA GLU A 395 -3.77 2.17 -24.28
C GLU A 395 -2.86 2.36 -23.07
N GLU A 396 -3.15 1.75 -21.92
CA GLU A 396 -2.29 1.80 -20.73
C GLU A 396 -1.02 0.95 -20.88
N LYS A 397 -1.03 -0.05 -21.76
CA LYS A 397 0.14 -0.88 -22.09
C LYS A 397 1.04 -0.25 -23.15
N ALA A 398 0.51 0.71 -23.92
CA ALA A 398 1.18 1.28 -25.08
C ALA A 398 2.57 1.84 -24.74
N ASP A 399 3.46 1.80 -25.72
CA ASP A 399 4.78 2.41 -25.67
C ASP A 399 4.64 3.94 -25.53
N GLY A 400 5.19 4.49 -24.44
CA GLY A 400 5.16 5.93 -24.17
C GLY A 400 6.26 6.71 -24.89
N ASN A 401 7.20 6.05 -25.56
CA ASN A 401 8.34 6.73 -26.20
C ASN A 401 7.88 7.64 -27.34
N VAL A 402 8.53 8.80 -27.44
CA VAL A 402 8.41 9.70 -28.59
C VAL A 402 9.60 9.43 -29.53
N TYR A 403 9.37 8.75 -30.64
CA TYR A 403 10.42 8.40 -31.60
C TYR A 403 10.71 9.49 -32.63
N PRO A 404 11.94 9.58 -33.16
CA PRO A 404 12.29 10.53 -34.21
C PRO A 404 11.58 10.21 -35.53
N ASP A 405 11.22 11.27 -36.26
CA ASP A 405 10.68 11.16 -37.60
C ASP A 405 11.74 10.65 -38.61
N GLN A 406 11.31 9.93 -39.65
CA GLN A 406 12.22 9.41 -40.67
C GLN A 406 13.01 10.49 -41.43
N THR A 407 12.47 11.70 -41.50
CA THR A 407 13.08 12.86 -42.17
C THR A 407 14.39 13.30 -41.53
N VAL A 408 14.64 12.98 -40.26
CA VAL A 408 15.90 13.31 -39.56
C VAL A 408 16.94 12.19 -39.61
N LYS A 409 16.70 11.09 -40.34
CA LYS A 409 17.67 10.00 -40.50
C LYS A 409 19.02 10.53 -41.00
N GLY A 410 20.09 10.20 -40.27
CA GLY A 410 21.46 10.67 -40.54
C GLY A 410 21.78 12.08 -40.03
N LYS A 411 20.78 12.81 -39.50
CA LYS A 411 20.90 14.17 -38.92
C LYS A 411 20.32 14.25 -37.50
N TYR A 412 20.02 13.11 -36.90
CA TYR A 412 19.39 13.02 -35.60
C TYR A 412 20.22 13.67 -34.49
N THR A 413 19.55 14.42 -33.61
CA THR A 413 20.13 14.99 -32.39
C THR A 413 19.32 14.54 -31.19
N ARG A 414 19.99 13.90 -30.22
CA ARG A 414 19.32 13.22 -29.11
C ARG A 414 18.60 14.17 -28.16
N PHE A 415 19.15 15.37 -27.98
CA PHE A 415 18.71 16.35 -26.99
C PHE A 415 18.14 17.60 -27.67
N GLU A 416 17.50 17.43 -28.84
CA GLU A 416 16.81 18.50 -29.57
C GLU A 416 15.91 19.33 -28.63
N ILE A 417 16.04 20.66 -28.68
CA ILE A 417 15.22 21.57 -27.87
C ILE A 417 13.87 21.75 -28.56
N THR A 418 12.84 21.11 -27.99
CA THR A 418 11.47 21.21 -28.48
C THR A 418 10.62 22.14 -27.61
N GLU A 419 9.43 22.52 -28.10
CA GLU A 419 8.49 23.34 -27.33
C GLU A 419 8.08 22.67 -26.01
N SER A 420 7.84 21.37 -26.00
CA SER A 420 7.51 20.61 -24.78
C SER A 420 8.71 20.28 -23.90
N GLY A 421 9.94 20.43 -24.42
CA GLY A 421 11.18 19.96 -23.80
C GLY A 421 11.45 18.47 -23.99
N ILE A 422 10.52 17.72 -24.58
CA ILE A 422 10.66 16.29 -24.91
C ILE A 422 11.34 16.17 -26.27
N SER A 423 12.59 15.73 -26.29
CA SER A 423 13.31 15.42 -27.54
C SER A 423 12.89 14.05 -28.05
N PRO A 424 12.70 13.85 -29.37
CA PRO A 424 12.51 12.51 -29.91
C PRO A 424 13.71 11.61 -29.55
N ARG A 425 13.44 10.36 -29.16
CA ARG A 425 14.45 9.43 -28.67
C ARG A 425 14.58 8.22 -29.59
N SER A 426 15.81 7.90 -29.99
CA SER A 426 16.16 6.64 -30.65
C SER A 426 16.64 5.60 -29.63
N VAL A 427 16.61 4.32 -30.04
CA VAL A 427 17.19 3.19 -29.29
C VAL A 427 18.34 2.58 -30.08
N PRO A 428 19.37 2.01 -29.40
CA PRO A 428 20.46 1.31 -30.06
C PRO A 428 19.95 0.27 -31.07
N GLY A 429 20.53 0.28 -32.28
CA GLY A 429 20.11 -0.57 -33.40
C GLY A 429 19.24 0.13 -34.44
N MET A 430 18.72 1.33 -34.16
CA MET A 430 18.02 2.14 -35.17
C MET A 430 19.00 2.76 -36.16
N GLU A 431 18.97 2.29 -37.42
CA GLU A 431 19.87 2.74 -38.48
C GLU A 431 19.74 4.25 -38.74
N GLY A 432 20.85 4.98 -38.66
CA GLY A 432 20.90 6.42 -38.95
C GLY A 432 20.49 7.34 -37.80
N TYR A 433 20.30 6.81 -36.58
CA TYR A 433 19.95 7.57 -35.38
C TYR A 433 20.97 7.39 -34.25
N ASN A 434 22.26 7.39 -34.62
CA ASN A 434 23.36 7.26 -33.67
C ASN A 434 23.37 8.45 -32.70
N PHE A 435 23.65 8.18 -31.43
CA PHE A 435 23.83 9.21 -30.42
C PHE A 435 24.77 8.72 -29.32
N SER A 436 25.32 9.66 -28.57
CA SER A 436 25.96 9.44 -27.28
C SER A 436 25.14 10.09 -26.18
N THR A 437 25.22 9.54 -24.98
CA THR A 437 24.67 10.16 -23.78
C THR A 437 25.77 10.31 -22.73
N THR A 438 25.61 11.25 -21.80
CA THR A 438 26.61 11.61 -20.80
C THR A 438 25.95 12.22 -19.57
N GLY A 439 26.62 12.12 -18.42
CA GLY A 439 26.25 12.86 -17.20
C GLY A 439 26.77 14.29 -17.15
N LEU A 440 27.53 14.74 -18.15
CA LEU A 440 27.97 16.12 -18.29
C LEU A 440 26.88 16.97 -18.94
N GLU A 441 26.88 18.28 -18.68
CA GLU A 441 26.09 19.21 -19.48
C GLU A 441 26.52 19.12 -20.95
N HIS A 442 25.56 19.19 -21.88
CA HIS A 442 25.79 18.85 -23.28
C HIS A 442 24.96 19.69 -24.24
N THR A 443 25.38 19.70 -25.50
CA THR A 443 24.62 20.27 -26.63
C THR A 443 23.49 19.35 -27.08
N GLU A 444 22.64 19.79 -28.02
CA GLU A 444 21.57 18.96 -28.63
C GLU A 444 22.10 17.63 -29.21
N GLY A 445 23.35 17.63 -29.69
CA GLY A 445 24.04 16.44 -30.20
C GLY A 445 24.62 15.50 -29.12
N GLY A 446 24.53 15.84 -27.84
CA GLY A 446 25.09 15.03 -26.74
C GLY A 446 26.59 15.21 -26.52
N ILE A 447 27.17 16.30 -27.02
CA ILE A 447 28.60 16.64 -26.84
C ILE A 447 28.75 17.54 -25.62
N PRO A 448 29.69 17.27 -24.68
CA PRO A 448 29.90 18.10 -23.50
C PRO A 448 30.09 19.59 -23.82
N ASN A 449 29.39 20.45 -23.09
CA ASN A 449 29.46 21.90 -23.26
C ASN A 449 29.23 22.62 -21.93
N TYR A 450 30.13 23.56 -21.62
CA TYR A 450 30.17 24.29 -20.35
C TYR A 450 29.84 25.78 -20.49
N SER A 451 29.35 26.22 -21.66
CA SER A 451 29.00 27.62 -21.86
C SER A 451 27.76 27.98 -21.02
N PRO A 452 27.70 29.21 -20.45
CA PRO A 452 26.55 29.66 -19.68
C PRO A 452 25.23 29.58 -20.47
N GLU A 453 25.27 29.89 -21.76
CA GLU A 453 24.09 29.90 -22.64
C GLU A 453 23.55 28.49 -22.87
N ASN A 454 24.44 27.51 -23.14
CA ASN A 454 24.03 26.12 -23.29
C ASN A 454 23.43 25.58 -22.00
N HIS A 455 24.09 25.85 -20.87
CA HIS A 455 23.61 25.38 -19.57
C HIS A 455 22.23 25.94 -19.23
N MET A 456 21.97 27.22 -19.50
CA MET A 456 20.65 27.83 -19.31
C MET A 456 19.60 27.15 -20.19
N LEU A 457 19.86 27.05 -21.50
CA LEU A 457 18.90 26.48 -22.47
C LEU A 457 18.55 25.03 -22.17
N MET A 458 19.54 24.20 -21.86
CA MET A 458 19.31 22.78 -21.56
C MET A 458 18.65 22.57 -20.20
N THR A 459 18.94 23.42 -19.22
CA THR A 459 18.26 23.40 -17.93
C THR A 459 16.78 23.78 -18.08
N GLU A 460 16.48 24.85 -18.83
CA GLU A 460 15.10 25.24 -19.14
C GLU A 460 14.34 24.13 -19.87
N LYS A 461 14.97 23.48 -20.86
CA LYS A 461 14.40 22.33 -21.57
C LYS A 461 14.01 21.21 -20.61
N ARG A 462 14.93 20.75 -19.77
CA ARG A 462 14.68 19.67 -18.79
C ARG A 462 13.60 20.07 -17.78
N HIS A 463 13.59 21.33 -17.33
CA HIS A 463 12.56 21.84 -16.43
C HIS A 463 11.17 21.82 -17.10
N ARG A 464 11.05 22.35 -18.32
CA ARG A 464 9.79 22.42 -19.07
C ARG A 464 9.21 21.03 -19.36
N LYS A 465 10.09 20.05 -19.63
CA LYS A 465 9.71 18.64 -19.78
C LYS A 465 8.99 18.10 -18.54
N ILE A 466 9.48 18.40 -17.34
CA ILE A 466 8.83 17.97 -16.10
C ILE A 466 7.53 18.74 -15.86
N GLN A 467 7.48 20.05 -16.14
CA GLN A 467 6.23 20.81 -15.99
C GLN A 467 5.14 20.33 -16.95
N SER A 468 5.48 19.97 -18.19
CA SER A 468 4.50 19.43 -19.14
C SER A 468 3.94 18.08 -18.70
N ALA A 469 4.65 17.33 -17.84
CA ALA A 469 4.14 16.08 -17.27
C ALA A 469 2.87 16.25 -16.43
N LEU A 470 2.61 17.45 -15.91
CA LEU A 470 1.42 17.74 -15.10
C LEU A 470 0.12 17.39 -15.81
N MET A 471 0.07 17.51 -17.15
CA MET A 471 -1.14 17.22 -17.94
C MET A 471 -1.52 15.72 -17.96
N ASP A 472 -0.54 14.83 -17.77
CA ASP A 472 -0.75 13.38 -17.75
C ASP A 472 -0.79 12.80 -16.33
N LEU A 473 -0.51 13.64 -15.33
CA LEU A 473 -0.48 13.26 -13.93
C LEU A 473 -1.87 13.37 -13.29
N PRO A 474 -2.21 12.47 -12.37
CA PRO A 474 -3.53 12.46 -11.75
C PRO A 474 -3.83 13.78 -11.03
N ALA A 475 -4.96 14.39 -11.37
CA ALA A 475 -5.47 15.56 -10.67
C ALA A 475 -5.92 15.20 -9.24
N PRO A 476 -5.81 16.13 -8.27
CA PRO A 476 -6.38 15.95 -6.95
C PRO A 476 -7.88 15.64 -7.01
N VAL A 477 -8.34 14.75 -6.12
CA VAL A 477 -9.75 14.36 -6.04
C VAL A 477 -10.34 14.89 -4.76
N GLU A 478 -11.39 15.71 -4.88
CA GLU A 478 -12.07 16.35 -3.77
C GLU A 478 -13.29 15.54 -3.31
N PHE A 479 -13.45 15.41 -1.99
CA PHE A 479 -14.55 14.76 -1.29
C PHE A 479 -15.16 15.75 -0.30
N SER A 480 -16.03 16.63 -0.79
CA SER A 480 -16.70 17.62 0.04
C SER A 480 -18.10 17.94 -0.48
N SER A 481 -18.87 18.68 0.31
CA SER A 481 -20.15 19.26 -0.12
C SER A 481 -20.22 20.73 0.28
N GLY A 482 -20.76 21.56 -0.62
CA GLY A 482 -20.93 23.00 -0.40
C GLY A 482 -19.69 23.85 -0.72
N ASP A 483 -19.91 25.16 -0.80
CA ASP A 483 -18.91 26.12 -1.29
C ASP A 483 -17.88 26.54 -0.23
N LYS A 484 -18.24 26.47 1.05
CA LYS A 484 -17.37 26.83 2.19
C LYS A 484 -17.26 25.68 3.18
N LEU A 485 -16.03 25.44 3.64
CA LEU A 485 -15.68 24.39 4.57
C LEU A 485 -15.07 25.00 5.85
N ASP A 486 -15.48 24.49 7.00
CA ASP A 486 -14.88 24.85 8.29
C ASP A 486 -13.45 24.27 8.34
N VAL A 487 -13.27 23.02 7.88
CA VAL A 487 -11.96 22.35 7.81
C VAL A 487 -11.81 21.58 6.49
N GLY A 488 -10.69 21.80 5.79
CA GLY A 488 -10.25 20.99 4.66
C GLY A 488 -9.09 20.08 5.05
N VAL A 489 -9.25 18.77 4.88
CA VAL A 489 -8.21 17.77 5.16
C VAL A 489 -7.50 17.38 3.87
N ILE A 490 -6.21 17.67 3.74
CA ILE A 490 -5.42 17.30 2.55
C ILE A 490 -4.47 16.16 2.94
N ALA A 491 -4.53 15.03 2.22
CA ALA A 491 -3.70 13.87 2.55
C ALA A 491 -3.23 13.10 1.31
N TRP A 492 -2.16 12.33 1.50
CA TRP A 492 -1.48 11.54 0.48
C TRP A 492 -1.04 10.18 1.05
N GLY A 493 -0.65 9.26 0.17
CA GLY A 493 -0.20 7.92 0.58
C GLY A 493 -1.30 7.15 1.33
N SER A 494 -0.90 6.17 2.15
CA SER A 494 -1.87 5.38 2.90
C SER A 494 -2.68 6.17 3.93
N THR A 495 -2.18 7.34 4.36
CA THR A 495 -2.88 8.24 5.31
C THR A 495 -4.19 8.79 4.74
N PHE A 496 -4.33 8.90 3.41
CA PHE A 496 -5.55 9.43 2.79
C PHE A 496 -6.82 8.64 3.16
N GLY A 497 -6.73 7.31 3.29
CA GLY A 497 -7.87 6.48 3.69
C GLY A 497 -8.43 6.89 5.07
N SER A 498 -7.53 7.13 6.04
CA SER A 498 -7.92 7.59 7.38
C SER A 498 -8.46 9.02 7.37
N ALA A 499 -7.86 9.90 6.56
CA ALA A 499 -8.32 11.28 6.41
C ALA A 499 -9.74 11.35 5.82
N LEU A 500 -10.01 10.55 4.78
CA LEU A 500 -11.33 10.49 4.15
C LEU A 500 -12.38 9.95 5.12
N GLU A 501 -12.07 8.90 5.86
CA GLU A 501 -13.00 8.35 6.85
C GLU A 501 -13.28 9.34 7.98
N ALA A 502 -12.27 10.06 8.48
CA ALA A 502 -12.46 11.11 9.48
C ALA A 502 -13.33 12.27 8.97
N ALA A 503 -13.15 12.67 7.71
CA ALA A 503 -14.00 13.67 7.06
C ALA A 503 -15.45 13.19 6.96
N HIS A 504 -15.70 11.94 6.52
CA HIS A 504 -17.05 11.37 6.47
C HIS A 504 -17.71 11.33 7.86
N ARG A 505 -17.00 10.86 8.90
CA ARG A 505 -17.52 10.85 10.29
C ARG A 505 -17.87 12.26 10.79
N SER A 506 -17.10 13.27 10.40
CA SER A 506 -17.36 14.66 10.77
C SER A 506 -18.56 15.24 10.01
N GLN A 507 -18.72 14.90 8.74
CA GLN A 507 -19.88 15.26 7.92
C GLN A 507 -21.17 14.63 8.46
N GLU A 508 -21.11 13.37 8.92
CA GLU A 508 -22.24 12.68 9.58
C GLU A 508 -22.69 13.40 10.86
N LYS A 509 -21.77 14.09 11.55
CA LYS A 509 -22.07 14.96 12.71
C LYS A 509 -22.59 16.35 12.31
N GLY A 510 -22.67 16.66 11.01
CA GLY A 510 -23.16 17.93 10.47
C GLY A 510 -22.09 19.02 10.34
N PHE A 511 -20.81 18.69 10.50
CA PHE A 511 -19.71 19.65 10.29
C PHE A 511 -19.41 19.85 8.79
N LYS A 512 -19.02 21.06 8.38
CA LYS A 512 -18.65 21.35 6.99
C LYS A 512 -17.19 21.00 6.75
N VAL A 513 -16.92 19.71 6.60
CA VAL A 513 -15.56 19.20 6.39
C VAL A 513 -15.42 18.67 4.97
N GLY A 514 -14.27 18.87 4.34
CA GLY A 514 -13.93 18.25 3.05
C GLY A 514 -12.58 17.55 3.11
N ALA A 515 -12.37 16.54 2.26
CA ALA A 515 -11.07 15.90 2.08
C ALA A 515 -10.56 16.08 0.64
N LEU A 516 -9.25 16.31 0.47
CA LEU A 516 -8.59 16.39 -0.83
C LEU A 516 -7.51 15.31 -0.92
N LYS A 517 -7.67 14.40 -1.89
CA LYS A 517 -6.68 13.37 -2.22
C LYS A 517 -5.62 13.95 -3.13
N ILE A 518 -4.35 13.82 -2.75
CA ILE A 518 -3.21 14.16 -3.62
C ILE A 518 -2.38 12.90 -3.91
N THR A 519 -2.20 12.60 -5.19
CA THR A 519 -1.40 11.45 -5.65
C THR A 519 -0.24 11.85 -6.57
N SER A 520 -0.34 12.97 -7.29
CA SER A 520 0.80 13.62 -7.93
C SER A 520 1.49 14.56 -6.95
N LEU A 521 2.67 14.15 -6.46
CA LEU A 521 3.41 14.90 -5.45
C LEU A 521 4.43 15.84 -6.07
N PHE A 522 5.01 15.48 -7.22
CA PHE A 522 5.84 16.39 -8.00
C PHE A 522 5.89 15.99 -9.49
N PRO A 523 5.63 16.93 -10.42
CA PRO A 523 4.96 18.21 -10.18
C PRO A 523 3.56 17.98 -9.59
N TYR A 524 3.00 19.00 -8.94
CA TYR A 524 1.67 18.95 -8.33
C TYR A 524 0.74 20.01 -8.92
N HIS A 525 -0.56 19.75 -8.87
CA HIS A 525 -1.62 20.61 -9.42
C HIS A 525 -1.90 21.81 -8.50
N ALA A 526 -0.98 22.78 -8.48
CA ALA A 526 -1.00 23.93 -7.57
C ALA A 526 -2.32 24.71 -7.58
N ASP A 527 -2.90 24.95 -8.76
CA ASP A 527 -4.13 25.73 -8.89
C ASP A 527 -5.35 25.00 -8.33
N THR A 528 -5.47 23.69 -8.58
CA THR A 528 -6.53 22.85 -8.00
C THR A 528 -6.43 22.79 -6.48
N ILE A 529 -5.21 22.61 -5.95
CA ILE A 529 -4.95 22.59 -4.51
C ILE A 529 -5.29 23.94 -3.88
N ARG A 530 -4.84 25.04 -4.49
CA ARG A 530 -5.13 26.41 -4.02
C ARG A 530 -6.63 26.69 -4.02
N HIS A 531 -7.36 26.27 -5.06
CA HIS A 531 -8.81 26.45 -5.13
C HIS A 531 -9.54 25.74 -3.98
N PHE A 532 -9.13 24.52 -3.63
CA PHE A 532 -9.66 23.82 -2.46
C PHE A 532 -9.30 24.54 -1.15
N MET A 533 -8.05 24.93 -0.97
CA MET A 533 -7.57 25.64 0.21
C MET A 533 -8.28 26.98 0.44
N ASP A 534 -8.60 27.73 -0.63
CA ASP A 534 -9.31 29.02 -0.57
C ASP A 534 -10.77 28.87 -0.09
N ARG A 535 -11.35 27.67 -0.13
CA ARG A 535 -12.70 27.37 0.38
C ARG A 535 -12.72 26.95 1.86
N CYS A 536 -11.56 26.72 2.46
CA CYS A 536 -11.42 26.20 3.81
C CYS A 536 -11.09 27.33 4.79
N GLU A 537 -11.77 27.37 5.95
CA GLU A 537 -11.36 28.25 7.04
C GLU A 537 -10.03 27.79 7.64
N GLU A 538 -9.90 26.49 7.91
CA GLU A 538 -8.66 25.83 8.34
C GLU A 538 -8.27 24.69 7.40
N VAL A 539 -6.97 24.51 7.16
CA VAL A 539 -6.44 23.41 6.35
C VAL A 539 -5.60 22.49 7.22
N LEU A 540 -6.05 21.24 7.37
CA LEU A 540 -5.39 20.19 8.12
C LEU A 540 -4.62 19.25 7.19
N ILE A 541 -3.34 19.03 7.45
CA ILE A 541 -2.53 18.02 6.75
C ILE A 541 -1.99 17.01 7.77
N PRO A 542 -2.61 15.81 7.85
CA PRO A 542 -2.09 14.71 8.65
C PRO A 542 -1.01 13.94 7.88
N GLU A 543 0.14 13.70 8.51
CA GLU A 543 1.26 13.02 7.86
C GLU A 543 1.94 12.01 8.78
N LEU A 544 2.33 10.86 8.22
CA LEU A 544 3.19 9.87 8.88
C LEU A 544 4.68 10.25 8.76
N ASN A 545 5.02 11.50 9.06
CA ASN A 545 6.40 11.97 9.19
C ASN A 545 6.45 13.10 10.23
N PHE A 546 7.62 13.34 10.82
CA PHE A 546 7.77 14.33 11.89
C PHE A 546 7.76 15.78 11.36
N GLU A 547 8.30 16.01 10.17
CA GLU A 547 8.53 17.36 9.62
C GLU A 547 7.31 17.98 8.93
N GLY A 548 6.28 17.21 8.62
CA GLY A 548 5.14 17.65 7.80
C GLY A 548 5.62 17.98 6.39
N GLN A 549 6.16 16.98 5.70
CA GLN A 549 6.85 17.17 4.42
C GLN A 549 5.93 17.72 3.32
N LEU A 550 4.70 17.22 3.21
CA LEU A 550 3.70 17.74 2.28
C LEU A 550 3.22 19.13 2.72
N ALA A 551 2.99 19.34 4.01
CA ALA A 551 2.62 20.65 4.54
C ALA A 551 3.67 21.72 4.24
N THR A 552 4.96 21.37 4.29
CA THR A 552 6.05 22.25 3.88
C THR A 552 6.04 22.52 2.37
N LEU A 553 5.77 21.50 1.55
CA LEU A 553 5.72 21.63 0.09
C LEU A 553 4.57 22.52 -0.39
N LEU A 554 3.40 22.40 0.23
CA LEU A 554 2.17 23.06 -0.19
C LEU A 554 1.86 24.34 0.60
N GLY A 555 2.56 24.61 1.71
CA GLY A 555 2.29 25.72 2.63
C GLY A 555 2.12 27.07 1.95
N HIS A 556 2.95 27.36 0.95
CA HIS A 556 2.90 28.63 0.21
C HIS A 556 1.63 28.84 -0.62
N LEU A 557 0.83 27.79 -0.85
CA LEU A 557 -0.43 27.88 -1.58
C LEU A 557 -1.58 28.38 -0.70
N HIS A 558 -1.51 28.21 0.61
CA HIS A 558 -2.54 28.65 1.54
C HIS A 558 -2.28 30.07 2.03
N ARG A 559 -3.34 30.84 2.29
CA ARG A 559 -3.23 32.24 2.77
C ARG A 559 -2.98 32.34 4.27
N LYS A 560 -3.23 31.25 5.00
CA LYS A 560 -2.93 31.10 6.42
C LYS A 560 -1.90 30.00 6.62
N ASP A 561 -1.47 29.80 7.86
CA ASP A 561 -0.67 28.63 8.22
C ASP A 561 -1.48 27.34 8.08
N ILE A 562 -0.79 26.27 7.67
CA ILE A 562 -1.36 24.93 7.63
C ILE A 562 -1.36 24.33 9.03
N VAL A 563 -2.50 23.77 9.44
CA VAL A 563 -2.59 22.93 10.63
C VAL A 563 -1.92 21.59 10.35
N ARG A 564 -0.82 21.30 11.07
CA ARG A 564 -0.05 20.06 10.92
C ARG A 564 -0.48 19.04 11.96
N LEU A 565 -0.71 17.79 11.54
CA LEU A 565 -0.88 16.66 12.45
C LEU A 565 0.13 15.56 12.10
N ASN A 566 1.35 15.76 12.59
CA ASN A 566 2.52 14.96 12.25
C ASN A 566 2.69 13.80 13.23
N ARG A 567 2.94 12.59 12.72
CA ARG A 567 3.21 11.40 13.55
C ARG A 567 4.34 10.57 12.95
N ALA A 568 5.35 10.25 13.76
CA ALA A 568 6.43 9.31 13.41
C ALA A 568 6.43 8.15 14.40
N THR A 569 5.32 7.40 14.44
CA THR A 569 5.08 6.36 15.45
C THR A 569 5.27 4.93 14.93
N GLY A 570 5.58 4.75 13.65
CA GLY A 570 5.74 3.43 13.03
C GLY A 570 4.43 2.64 12.84
N ILE A 571 3.27 3.28 13.03
CA ILE A 571 1.94 2.68 12.92
C ILE A 571 1.07 3.48 11.94
N PRO A 572 0.09 2.86 11.26
CA PRO A 572 -0.83 3.56 10.37
C PRO A 572 -1.57 4.68 11.11
N PHE A 573 -1.96 5.73 10.37
CA PHE A 573 -2.59 6.90 10.95
C PHE A 573 -4.00 6.54 11.49
N PRO A 574 -4.28 6.72 12.79
CA PRO A 574 -5.58 6.37 13.36
C PRO A 574 -6.65 7.38 12.94
N VAL A 575 -7.84 6.89 12.61
CA VAL A 575 -8.98 7.72 12.20
C VAL A 575 -9.41 8.63 13.35
N SER A 576 -9.34 8.14 14.59
CA SER A 576 -9.72 8.92 15.77
C SER A 576 -8.89 10.19 15.92
N ALA A 577 -7.58 10.12 15.72
CA ALA A 577 -6.70 11.28 15.90
C ALA A 577 -6.97 12.40 14.89
N ILE A 578 -7.32 12.04 13.65
CA ILE A 578 -7.71 13.04 12.63
C ILE A 578 -9.08 13.62 12.99
N THR A 579 -10.02 12.78 13.41
CA THR A 579 -11.37 13.22 13.81
C THR A 579 -11.31 14.19 15.00
N GLU A 580 -10.55 13.85 16.04
CA GLU A 580 -10.33 14.69 17.22
C GLU A 580 -9.71 16.03 16.81
N ARG A 581 -8.69 16.04 15.95
CA ARG A 581 -8.08 17.30 15.50
C ARG A 581 -9.00 18.17 14.65
N ILE A 582 -9.87 17.56 13.83
CA ILE A 582 -10.92 18.28 13.09
C ILE A 582 -11.87 18.97 14.08
N GLU A 583 -12.33 18.24 15.10
CA GLU A 583 -13.24 18.77 16.11
C GLU A 583 -12.61 19.90 16.94
N GLU A 584 -11.34 19.77 17.31
CA GLU A 584 -10.55 20.82 17.96
C GLU A 584 -10.46 22.06 17.08
N ALA A 585 -10.13 21.92 15.79
CA ALA A 585 -10.03 23.05 14.85
C ALA A 585 -11.37 23.79 14.70
N ILE A 586 -12.49 23.06 14.66
CA ILE A 586 -13.84 23.65 14.62
C ILE A 586 -14.18 24.34 15.94
N GLY A 587 -13.77 23.76 17.07
CA GLY A 587 -13.96 24.34 18.40
C GLY A 587 -13.18 25.64 18.60
N GLU A 588 -11.92 25.67 18.16
CA GLU A 588 -11.04 26.85 18.16
C GLU A 588 -11.56 27.96 17.21
N ALA A 589 -12.26 27.59 16.13
CA ALA A 589 -12.83 28.52 15.16
C ALA A 589 -14.16 29.17 15.62
N LYS A 590 -14.80 28.67 16.67
CA LYS A 590 -16.03 29.27 17.22
C LYS A 590 -15.67 30.26 18.34
N PRO A 591 -15.94 31.57 18.18
CA PRO A 591 -15.59 32.60 19.16
C PRO A 591 -16.35 32.49 20.48
#